data_AF-A0A960ZW95-F1
#
_entry.id   AF-A0A960ZW95-F1
#
_cell.length_a   1.000
_cell.length_b   1.000
_cell.length_c   1.000
_cell.angle_alpha   90.00
_cell.angle_beta   90.00
_cell.angle_gamma   90.00
#
_symmetry.space_group_name_H-M   'P 1'
#
loop_
_entity.id
_entity.type
_entity.pdbx_description
1 polymer ?
#
loop_
_entity_poly.entity_id
_entity_poly.type
_entity_poly.pdbx_seq_one_letter_code
_entity_poly.pdbx_strand_id
1 'polypeptide(L)'
;PAQADVFLAPRPTVELYRTDADALQLNNLADDPNYASVKQRLAKLMSEWTDATGDSVPAEISKDYFDRETGERLKIKEQDYRRTPPGWDRDAIHVNAPGPR
;
A
#
# COMPACT_ATOMS: atom_id res chain seq x y z
N PRO A 1 -21.21 -1.50 9.62
CA PRO A 1 -19.83 -1.78 10.09
C PRO A 1 -18.77 -1.69 8.98
N ALA A 2 -18.92 -2.40 7.86
CA ALA A 2 -17.94 -2.40 6.76
C ALA A 2 -17.62 -0.99 6.20
N GLN A 3 -18.63 -0.10 6.12
CA GLN A 3 -18.44 1.29 5.67
C GLN A 3 -17.53 2.12 6.58
N ALA A 4 -17.32 1.72 7.85
CA ALA A 4 -16.42 2.42 8.75
C ALA A 4 -14.94 2.06 8.51
N ASP A 5 -14.64 1.00 7.76
CA ASP A 5 -13.27 0.55 7.47
C ASP A 5 -12.42 1.63 6.79
N VAL A 6 -13.05 2.49 5.98
CA VAL A 6 -12.37 3.58 5.27
C VAL A 6 -11.75 4.61 6.21
N PHE A 7 -12.22 4.68 7.47
CA PHE A 7 -11.71 5.57 8.50
C PHE A 7 -10.67 4.89 9.41
N LEU A 8 -10.37 3.60 9.21
CA LEU A 8 -9.39 2.89 10.01
C LEU A 8 -7.98 3.45 9.77
N ALA A 9 -7.41 4.06 10.80
CA ALA A 9 -6.04 4.56 10.81
C ALA A 9 -5.37 4.24 12.17
N PRO A 10 -4.18 3.60 12.17
CA PRO A 10 -3.45 3.07 11.02
C PRO A 10 -4.12 1.81 10.44
N ARG A 11 -3.99 1.61 9.13
CA ARG A 11 -4.37 0.35 8.50
C ARG A 11 -3.38 -0.76 8.86
N PRO A 12 -3.80 -2.04 8.89
CA PRO A 12 -2.89 -3.16 8.96
C PRO A 12 -1.83 -3.07 7.86
N THR A 13 -0.59 -3.40 8.18
CA THR A 13 0.52 -3.37 7.21
C THR A 13 0.43 -4.49 6.18
N VAL A 14 -0.27 -5.57 6.50
CA VAL A 14 -0.54 -6.69 5.60
C VAL A 14 -1.99 -7.12 5.75
N GLU A 15 -2.65 -7.30 4.62
CA GLU A 15 -4.00 -7.86 4.55
C GLU A 15 -4.01 -9.04 3.57
N LEU A 16 -4.74 -10.10 3.90
CA LEU A 16 -4.89 -11.29 3.06
C LEU A 16 -6.36 -11.69 3.03
N TYR A 17 -6.94 -11.77 1.84
CA TYR A 17 -8.35 -12.12 1.67
C TYR A 17 -8.51 -13.31 0.73
N ARG A 18 -9.52 -14.12 1.03
CA ARG A 18 -10.00 -15.17 0.13
C ARG A 18 -11.16 -14.63 -0.69
N THR A 19 -10.87 -14.07 -1.85
CA THR A 19 -11.88 -13.41 -2.69
C THR A 19 -12.97 -14.33 -3.22
N ASP A 20 -12.71 -15.64 -3.27
CA ASP A 20 -13.69 -16.68 -3.64
C ASP A 20 -14.75 -16.90 -2.56
N ALA A 21 -14.36 -16.82 -1.29
CA ALA A 21 -15.23 -17.06 -0.14
C ALA A 21 -15.70 -15.76 0.55
N ASP A 22 -14.97 -14.66 0.35
CA ASP A 22 -15.19 -13.34 0.91
C ASP A 22 -15.11 -12.28 -0.20
N ALA A 23 -16.16 -12.23 -1.02
CA ALA A 23 -16.25 -11.34 -2.16
C ALA A 23 -16.17 -9.85 -1.79
N LEU A 24 -16.54 -9.51 -0.54
CA LEU A 24 -16.49 -8.15 -0.02
C LEU A 24 -15.18 -7.84 0.74
N GLN A 25 -14.28 -8.81 0.90
CA GLN A 25 -12.96 -8.65 1.52
C GLN A 25 -13.06 -8.05 2.93
N LEU A 26 -14.00 -8.53 3.74
CA LEU A 26 -14.27 -8.02 5.08
C LEU A 26 -13.51 -8.77 6.17
N ASN A 27 -12.95 -9.94 5.86
CA ASN A 27 -12.26 -10.79 6.84
C ASN A 27 -10.78 -10.95 6.49
N ASN A 28 -9.92 -10.14 7.12
CA ASN A 28 -8.48 -10.22 6.94
C ASN A 28 -7.89 -11.49 7.59
N LEU A 29 -7.32 -12.37 6.76
CA LEU A 29 -6.71 -13.65 7.13
C LEU A 29 -5.18 -13.56 7.34
N ALA A 30 -4.60 -12.36 7.34
CA ALA A 30 -3.15 -12.18 7.38
C ALA A 30 -2.49 -12.81 8.62
N ASP A 31 -3.20 -12.91 9.74
CA ASP A 31 -2.70 -13.47 10.99
C ASP A 31 -3.19 -14.90 11.25
N ASP A 32 -3.97 -15.49 10.34
CA ASP A 32 -4.43 -16.87 10.45
C ASP A 32 -3.28 -17.84 10.06
N PRO A 33 -2.82 -18.70 10.99
CA PRO A 33 -1.71 -19.62 10.73
C PRO A 33 -2.00 -20.62 9.61
N ASN A 34 -3.27 -20.93 9.33
CA ASN A 34 -3.65 -21.82 8.23
C ASN A 34 -3.30 -21.24 6.85
N TYR A 35 -3.13 -19.91 6.76
CA TYR A 35 -2.80 -19.20 5.53
C TYR A 35 -1.36 -18.68 5.49
N ALA A 36 -0.52 -19.04 6.48
CA ALA A 36 0.86 -18.55 6.57
C ALA A 36 1.71 -18.84 5.32
N SER A 37 1.58 -20.05 4.74
CA SER A 37 2.30 -20.43 3.53
C SER A 37 1.86 -19.63 2.30
N VAL A 38 0.56 -19.35 2.19
CA VAL A 38 -0.01 -18.52 1.11
C VAL A 38 0.46 -17.07 1.25
N LYS A 39 0.39 -16.51 2.47
CA LYS A 39 0.92 -15.17 2.79
C LYS A 39 2.38 -15.05 2.39
N GLN A 40 3.22 -16.02 2.77
CA GLN A 40 4.64 -16.00 2.45
C GLN A 40 4.90 -16.07 0.93
N ARG A 41 4.17 -16.93 0.22
CA ARG A 41 4.29 -17.05 -1.24
C ARG A 41 3.94 -15.73 -1.95
N LEU A 42 2.82 -15.11 -1.57
CA LEU A 42 2.37 -13.85 -2.16
C LEU A 42 3.30 -12.69 -1.81
N ALA A 43 3.78 -12.62 -0.56
CA ALA A 43 4.76 -11.62 -0.14
C ALA A 43 6.07 -11.74 -0.93
N LYS A 44 6.56 -12.97 -1.16
CA LYS A 44 7.74 -13.22 -1.98
C LYS A 44 7.54 -12.74 -3.41
N LEU A 45 6.41 -13.07 -4.04
CA LEU A 45 6.09 -12.63 -5.39
C LEU A 45 5.97 -11.10 -5.49
N MET A 46 5.36 -10.47 -4.47
CA MET A 46 5.27 -9.01 -4.39
C MET A 46 6.67 -8.38 -4.28
N SER A 47 7.56 -8.91 -3.43
CA SER A 47 8.94 -8.44 -3.32
C SER A 47 9.70 -8.55 -4.64
N GLU A 48 9.53 -9.66 -5.37
CA GLU A 48 10.12 -9.84 -6.69
C GLU A 48 9.59 -8.81 -7.69
N TRP A 49 8.29 -8.46 -7.63
CA TRP A 49 7.71 -7.37 -8.42
C TRP A 49 8.32 -6.02 -8.06
N THR A 50 8.33 -5.67 -6.77
CA THR A 50 8.89 -4.40 -6.28
C THR A 50 10.31 -4.19 -6.78
N ASP A 51 11.16 -5.22 -6.72
CA ASP A 51 12.53 -5.11 -7.23
C ASP A 51 12.60 -5.04 -8.76
N ALA A 52 11.79 -5.84 -9.46
CA ALA A 52 11.79 -5.87 -10.91
C ALA A 52 11.29 -4.57 -11.55
N THR A 53 10.36 -3.86 -10.90
CA THR A 53 9.78 -2.60 -11.38
C THR A 53 10.50 -1.36 -10.84
N GLY A 54 11.51 -1.54 -9.97
CA GLY A 54 12.20 -0.42 -9.34
C GLY A 54 11.33 0.34 -8.34
N ASP A 55 10.29 -0.27 -7.79
CA ASP A 55 9.45 0.36 -6.77
C ASP A 55 10.26 0.57 -5.47
N SER A 56 9.95 1.66 -4.77
CA SER A 56 10.65 2.09 -3.56
C SER A 56 9.73 2.89 -2.66
N VAL A 57 10.03 2.87 -1.36
CA VAL A 57 9.30 3.67 -0.37
C VAL A 57 10.12 4.92 -0.06
N PRO A 58 9.62 6.13 -0.39
CA PRO A 58 10.34 7.37 -0.10
C PRO A 58 10.39 7.62 1.41
N ALA A 59 11.52 8.15 1.89
CA ALA A 59 11.72 8.46 3.31
C ALA A 59 10.74 9.53 3.84
N GLU A 60 10.33 10.46 2.99
CA GLU A 60 9.29 11.45 3.29
C GLU A 60 8.15 11.29 2.29
N ILE A 61 6.94 11.08 2.80
CA ILE A 61 5.72 11.04 1.99
C ILE A 61 5.12 12.44 1.83
N SER A 62 4.42 12.65 0.72
CA SER A 62 3.68 13.88 0.49
C SER A 62 2.60 14.06 1.57
N LYS A 63 2.41 15.29 2.06
CA LYS A 63 1.43 15.60 3.10
C LYS A 63 0.02 15.74 2.51
N ASP A 64 -1.00 15.53 3.32
CA ASP A 64 -2.39 15.78 2.91
C ASP A 64 -2.69 17.30 2.89
N TYR A 65 -3.60 17.73 2.01
CA TYR A 65 -4.10 19.11 1.98
C TYR A 65 -5.26 19.37 2.94
N PHE A 66 -5.94 18.31 3.38
CA PHE A 66 -7.14 18.38 4.20
C PHE A 66 -7.02 17.39 5.35
N ASP A 67 -7.60 17.76 6.47
CA ASP A 67 -7.74 16.88 7.62
C ASP A 67 -8.68 15.72 7.27
N ARG A 68 -8.31 14.49 7.64
CA ARG A 68 -9.03 13.27 7.22
C ARG A 68 -10.37 13.07 7.93
N GLU A 69 -10.58 13.71 9.08
CA GLU A 69 -11.80 13.57 9.87
C GLU A 69 -12.74 14.77 9.65
N THR A 70 -12.21 15.98 9.76
CA THR A 70 -13.00 17.21 9.70
C THR A 70 -13.18 17.74 8.27
N GLY A 71 -12.29 17.36 7.35
CA GLY A 71 -12.27 17.89 5.98
C GLY A 71 -11.81 19.34 5.88
N GLU A 72 -11.33 19.94 6.97
CA GLU A 72 -10.79 21.29 6.95
C GLU A 72 -9.45 21.36 6.23
N ARG A 73 -9.18 22.49 5.57
CA ARG A 73 -7.91 22.68 4.85
C ARG A 73 -6.74 22.83 5.83
N LEU A 74 -5.73 21.97 5.68
CA LEU A 74 -4.50 22.04 6.45
C LEU A 74 -3.64 23.24 6.02
N LYS A 75 -3.02 23.91 7.00
CA LYS A 75 -2.14 25.06 6.78
C LYS A 75 -0.72 24.62 6.39
N ILE A 76 -0.59 23.94 5.25
CA ILE A 76 0.70 23.53 4.69
C ILE A 76 1.16 24.48 3.58
N LYS A 77 2.47 24.71 3.48
CA LYS A 77 3.05 25.44 2.34
C LYS A 77 3.12 24.51 1.14
N GLU A 78 2.99 25.06 -0.06
CA GLU A 78 3.01 24.27 -1.31
C GLU A 78 4.31 23.47 -1.49
N GLN A 79 5.45 24.04 -1.08
CA GLN A 79 6.75 23.38 -1.05
C GLN A 79 6.86 22.20 -0.06
N ASP A 80 5.98 22.14 0.93
CA ASP A 80 5.95 21.07 1.94
C ASP A 80 4.97 19.95 1.55
N TYR A 81 4.24 20.12 0.44
CA TYR A 81 3.25 19.17 -0.04
C TYR A 81 3.88 18.02 -0.80
N ARG A 82 4.56 18.31 -1.93
CA ARG A 82 5.15 17.26 -2.78
C ARG A 82 6.50 16.81 -2.26
N ARG A 83 6.62 15.51 -2.03
CA ARG A 83 7.89 14.81 -1.75
C ARG A 83 8.26 13.86 -2.90
N THR A 84 9.42 13.24 -2.79
CA THR A 84 9.92 12.25 -3.75
C THR A 84 8.87 11.18 -3.98
N PRO A 85 8.42 10.95 -5.23
CA PRO A 85 7.46 9.88 -5.50
C PRO A 85 8.14 8.50 -5.38
N PRO A 86 7.35 7.44 -5.09
CA PRO A 86 7.84 6.06 -5.14
C PRO A 86 8.56 5.73 -6.45
N GLY A 87 9.65 4.98 -6.36
CA GLY A 87 10.47 4.53 -7.49
C GLY A 87 11.38 5.57 -8.14
N TRP A 88 11.33 6.85 -7.72
CA TRP A 88 12.14 7.91 -8.32
C TRP A 88 13.65 7.71 -8.12
N ASP A 89 14.06 7.29 -6.92
CA ASP A 89 15.46 7.01 -6.56
C ASP A 89 16.04 5.78 -7.29
N ARG A 90 15.18 4.92 -7.83
CA ARG A 90 15.54 3.72 -8.60
C ARG A 90 15.36 3.88 -10.11
N ASP A 91 15.06 5.09 -10.59
CA ASP A 91 14.78 5.40 -12.00
C ASP A 91 13.67 4.51 -12.61
N ALA A 92 12.65 4.18 -11.80
CA ALA A 92 11.57 3.25 -12.16
C ALA A 92 10.83 3.65 -13.45
N ILE A 93 10.81 4.94 -13.79
CA ILE A 93 10.18 5.46 -15.02
C ILE A 93 10.77 4.86 -16.31
N HIS A 94 12.01 4.39 -16.27
CA HIS A 94 12.66 3.75 -17.42
C HIS A 94 12.68 2.21 -17.34
N VAL A 95 12.12 1.63 -16.29
CA VAL A 95 12.08 0.18 -16.07
C VAL A 95 10.89 -0.44 -16.81
N ASN A 96 11.18 -1.23 -17.84
CA ASN A 96 10.17 -1.91 -18.67
C ASN A 96 10.12 -3.44 -18.42
N ALA A 97 10.45 -3.88 -17.20
CA ALA A 97 10.44 -5.29 -16.86
C ALA A 97 9.00 -5.86 -16.89
N PRO A 98 8.76 -7.04 -17.48
CA PRO A 98 7.42 -7.62 -17.58
C PRO A 98 6.91 -8.21 -16.25
N GLY A 99 7.71 -8.15 -15.18
CA GLY A 99 7.47 -8.86 -13.92
C GLY A 99 7.76 -10.37 -14.00
N PRO A 100 7.86 -11.06 -12.85
CA PRO A 100 7.93 -12.52 -12.78
C PRO A 100 6.69 -13.17 -13.40
N ARG A 101 6.92 -14.30 -14.08
CA ARG A 101 5.92 -15.13 -14.78
C ARG A 101 5.65 -16.42 -14.04
#